data_AF-A0A7L2I486-F1
#
_entry.id   AF-A0A7L2I486-F1
#
_cell.length_a   1.000
_cell.length_b   1.000
_cell.length_c   1.000
_cell.angle_alpha   90.00
_cell.angle_beta   90.00
_cell.angle_gamma   90.00
#
_symmetry.space_group_name_H-M   'P 1'
#
loop_
_entity.id
_entity.type
_entity.pdbx_description
1 polymer ?
#
loop_
_entity_poly.entity_id
_entity_poly.type
_entity_poly.pdbx_seq_one_letter_code
_entity_poly.pdbx_strand_id
1 'polypeptide(L)'
;VQVQGMTGNIQFDTYGRRTNYTIDVYEMKAGGSRKAGYWNEYERFVPALDQLPSNDTSSVENRTIVVTTILESPYVMYKKNHEQLEGNERYEGY
;
A
#
# COMPACT_ATOMS: atom_id res chain seq x y z
N VAL A 1 9.93 27.09 -25.42
CA VAL A 1 11.19 26.67 -24.77
C VAL A 1 11.02 25.21 -24.36
N GLN A 2 11.94 24.34 -24.77
CA GLN A 2 11.96 22.93 -24.37
C GLN A 2 13.38 22.55 -23.98
N VAL A 3 13.57 22.05 -22.76
CA VAL A 3 14.89 21.71 -22.20
C VAL A 3 14.76 20.43 -21.37
N GLN A 4 15.82 19.61 -21.32
CA GLN A 4 15.91 18.49 -20.40
C GLN A 4 16.66 18.92 -19.12
N GLY A 5 16.07 18.67 -17.95
CA GLY A 5 16.69 18.97 -16.65
C GLY A 5 16.50 17.86 -15.62
N MET A 6 16.80 18.15 -14.35
CA MET A 6 16.68 17.17 -13.25
C MET A 6 15.25 16.65 -13.05
N THR A 7 14.24 17.45 -13.40
CA THR A 7 12.82 17.07 -13.32
C THR A 7 12.29 16.48 -14.62
N GLY A 8 13.17 16.00 -15.50
CA GLY A 8 12.80 15.53 -16.84
C GLY A 8 12.58 16.68 -17.83
N ASN A 9 11.62 16.50 -18.73
CA ASN A 9 11.26 17.47 -19.75
C ASN A 9 10.75 18.78 -19.11
N ILE A 10 11.22 19.91 -19.62
CA ILE A 10 10.87 21.27 -19.17
C ILE A 10 10.26 22.02 -20.34
N GLN A 11 8.94 22.21 -20.31
CA GLN A 11 8.21 23.03 -21.26
C GLN A 11 7.11 23.82 -20.54
N PHE A 12 6.66 24.91 -21.17
CA PHE A 12 5.68 25.83 -20.62
C PHE A 12 4.59 26.15 -21.65
N ASP A 13 3.35 26.38 -21.18
CA ASP A 13 2.27 26.93 -21.99
C ASP A 13 2.41 28.46 -22.19
N THR A 14 1.46 29.08 -22.90
CA THR A 14 1.44 30.52 -23.16
C THR A 14 1.30 31.38 -21.90
N TYR A 15 0.89 30.79 -20.77
CA TYR A 15 0.75 31.45 -19.48
C TYR A 15 1.95 31.20 -18.56
N GLY A 16 2.99 30.48 -19.03
CA GLY A 16 4.17 30.15 -18.24
C GLY A 16 4.00 28.98 -17.27
N ARG A 17 2.96 28.15 -17.43
CA ARG A 17 2.72 26.95 -16.59
C ARG A 17 3.39 25.72 -17.18
N ARG A 18 3.91 24.84 -16.33
CA ARG A 18 4.54 23.56 -16.73
C ARG A 18 3.54 22.62 -17.42
N THR A 19 3.92 22.03 -18.54
CA THR A 19 3.15 20.99 -19.29
C THR A 19 4.08 19.85 -19.75
N ASN A 20 3.60 18.71 -20.26
CA ASN A 20 4.40 17.45 -20.47
C ASN A 20 5.41 17.22 -19.34
N TYR A 21 4.93 17.16 -18.11
CA TYR A 21 5.76 16.68 -17.03
C TYR A 21 5.25 15.31 -16.58
N THR A 22 6.18 14.52 -16.09
CA THR A 22 5.91 13.21 -15.50
C THR A 22 6.29 13.29 -14.03
N ILE A 23 5.40 12.84 -13.16
CA ILE A 23 5.64 12.74 -11.71
C ILE A 23 5.88 11.27 -11.38
N ASP A 24 6.98 10.98 -10.72
CA ASP A 24 7.22 9.65 -10.16
C ASP A 24 6.43 9.46 -8.86
N VAL A 25 5.69 8.36 -8.76
CA VAL A 25 4.91 8.00 -7.57
C VAL A 25 5.71 6.97 -6.78
N TYR A 26 5.92 7.23 -5.49
CA TYR A 26 6.63 6.33 -4.59
C TYR A 26 5.70 5.79 -3.50
N GLU A 27 5.86 4.51 -3.18
CA GLU A 27 5.25 3.86 -2.02
C GLU A 27 6.29 3.68 -0.93
N MET A 28 5.92 4.00 0.31
CA MET A 28 6.77 3.80 1.48
C MET A 28 6.54 2.40 2.06
N LYS A 29 7.59 1.60 2.16
CA LYS A 29 7.61 0.32 2.89
C LYS A 29 8.59 0.41 4.05
N ALA A 30 8.54 -0.58 4.95
CA ALA A 30 9.47 -0.66 6.09
C ALA A 30 10.95 -0.66 5.66
N GLY A 31 11.28 -1.22 4.49
CA GLY A 31 12.63 -1.24 3.91
C GLY A 31 13.02 0.01 3.10
N GLY A 32 12.16 1.02 3.02
CA GLY A 32 12.41 2.25 2.25
C GLY A 32 11.34 2.55 1.20
N SER A 33 11.56 3.61 0.43
CA SER A 33 10.68 3.99 -0.66
C SER A 33 10.93 3.12 -1.90
N ARG A 34 9.86 2.71 -2.58
CA ARG A 34 9.92 2.06 -3.89
C ARG A 34 9.10 2.86 -4.90
N LYS A 35 9.56 2.95 -6.15
CA LYS A 35 8.78 3.59 -7.21
C LYS A 35 7.58 2.69 -7.54
N ALA A 36 6.38 3.20 -7.32
CA ALA A 36 5.12 2.52 -7.60
C ALA A 36 4.65 2.74 -9.05
N GLY A 37 5.13 3.81 -9.69
CA GLY A 37 4.76 4.15 -11.07
C GLY A 37 5.07 5.59 -11.41
N TYR A 38 4.40 6.10 -12.42
CA TYR A 38 4.44 7.50 -12.80
C TYR A 38 3.04 8.03 -13.11
N TRP A 39 2.91 9.35 -13.11
CA TRP A 39 1.70 10.05 -13.47
C TRP A 39 2.00 11.17 -14.46
N ASN A 40 1.17 11.30 -15.49
CA ASN A 40 1.14 12.48 -16.35
C ASN A 40 -0.31 12.86 -16.71
N GLU A 41 -0.48 14.01 -17.34
CA GLU A 41 -1.80 14.57 -17.69
C GLU A 41 -2.57 13.74 -18.74
N TYR A 42 -1.86 12.97 -19.58
CA TYR A 42 -2.43 12.20 -20.71
C TYR A 42 -2.84 10.78 -20.31
N GLU A 43 -1.94 10.06 -19.63
CA GLU A 43 -2.09 8.65 -19.28
C GLU A 43 -2.63 8.45 -17.85
N ARG A 44 -2.72 9.53 -17.07
CA ARG A 44 -2.99 9.47 -15.62
C ARG A 44 -1.94 8.60 -14.94
N PHE A 45 -2.32 7.84 -13.91
CA PHE A 45 -1.39 7.00 -13.18
C PHE A 45 -1.12 5.71 -13.96
N VAL A 46 0.14 5.46 -14.26
CA VAL A 46 0.63 4.22 -14.86
C VAL A 46 1.50 3.50 -13.83
N PRO A 47 1.09 2.32 -13.36
CA PRO A 47 1.90 1.55 -12.43
C PRO A 47 3.22 1.14 -13.10
N ALA A 48 4.29 1.12 -12.33
CA ALA A 48 5.53 0.51 -12.80
C ALA A 48 5.26 -0.98 -13.04
N LEU A 49 5.59 -1.48 -14.23
CA LEU A 49 5.67 -2.92 -14.45
C LEU A 49 6.68 -3.45 -13.43
N ASP A 50 6.21 -4.28 -12.50
CA ASP A 50 7.07 -4.89 -11.47
C ASP A 50 8.32 -5.46 -12.17
N GLN A 51 9.48 -4.84 -11.93
CA GLN A 51 10.75 -5.41 -12.33
C GLN A 51 10.98 -6.60 -11.41
N LEU A 52 10.49 -7.74 -11.89
CA LEU A 52 10.24 -8.97 -11.15
C LEU A 52 9.19 -8.78 -10.04
N PRO A 53 8.24 -9.72 -9.90
CA PRO A 53 7.80 -9.99 -8.55
C PRO A 53 9.11 -10.28 -7.80
N SER A 54 9.43 -9.50 -6.76
CA SER A 54 10.10 -10.13 -5.64
C SER A 54 9.40 -11.48 -5.46
N ASN A 55 10.13 -12.54 -5.09
CA ASN A 55 9.48 -13.78 -4.64
C ASN A 55 8.70 -13.49 -3.33
N ASP A 56 7.78 -12.53 -3.35
CA ASP A 56 6.79 -12.13 -2.40
C ASP A 56 5.51 -12.92 -2.71
N THR A 57 5.68 -14.23 -2.90
CA THR A 57 4.73 -15.18 -2.30
C THR A 57 4.61 -14.89 -0.78
N SER A 58 5.60 -14.22 -0.19
CA SER A 58 5.58 -13.57 1.13
C SER A 58 4.46 -12.54 1.34
N SER A 59 3.80 -12.03 0.29
CA SER A 59 2.75 -11.01 0.44
C SER A 59 1.54 -11.48 1.25
N VAL A 60 1.41 -12.77 1.54
CA VAL A 60 0.38 -13.32 2.44
C VAL A 60 1.01 -14.08 3.62
N GLU A 61 2.24 -14.54 3.50
CA GLU A 61 2.91 -15.30 4.57
C GLU A 61 3.26 -14.37 5.75
N ASN A 62 2.93 -14.79 6.97
CA ASN A 62 3.16 -14.03 8.22
C ASN A 62 2.38 -12.71 8.35
N ARG A 63 1.22 -12.58 7.70
CA ARG A 63 0.28 -11.47 7.98
C ARG A 63 -0.79 -11.90 8.98
N THR A 64 -0.90 -11.17 10.09
CA THR A 64 -2.04 -11.31 11.01
C THR A 64 -3.23 -10.54 10.46
N ILE A 65 -4.32 -11.24 10.14
CA ILE A 65 -5.58 -10.60 9.76
C ILE A 65 -6.26 -10.08 11.02
N VAL A 66 -6.65 -8.80 11.00
CA VAL A 66 -7.47 -8.22 12.08
C VAL A 66 -8.91 -8.64 11.87
N VAL A 67 -9.42 -9.49 12.76
CA VAL A 67 -10.82 -9.95 12.77
C VAL A 67 -11.59 -9.15 13.82
N THR A 68 -12.70 -8.53 13.43
CA THR A 68 -13.59 -7.80 14.34
C THR A 68 -14.85 -8.63 14.58
N THR A 69 -15.27 -8.75 15.84
CA THR A 69 -16.45 -9.50 16.27
C THR A 69 -17.05 -8.88 17.55
N ILE A 70 -18.19 -9.39 17.99
CA ILE A 70 -18.89 -9.00 19.22
C ILE A 70 -19.04 -10.21 20.16
N LEU A 71 -19.11 -9.98 21.48
CA LEU A 71 -19.40 -11.02 22.45
C LEU A 71 -20.90 -11.35 22.43
N GLU A 72 -21.24 -12.52 21.88
CA GLU A 72 -22.62 -12.99 21.74
C GLU A 72 -22.66 -14.52 21.77
N SER A 73 -23.37 -15.11 22.74
CA SER A 73 -23.53 -16.56 22.82
C SER A 73 -24.49 -17.08 21.74
N PRO A 74 -24.19 -18.20 21.05
CA PRO A 74 -23.05 -19.09 21.22
C PRO A 74 -21.86 -18.79 20.28
N TYR A 75 -21.82 -17.64 19.61
CA TYR A 75 -20.88 -17.31 18.55
C TYR A 75 -19.49 -16.91 19.05
N VAL A 76 -19.40 -15.98 20.02
CA VAL A 76 -18.12 -15.59 20.63
C VAL A 76 -18.32 -15.33 22.11
N MET A 77 -17.58 -16.05 22.94
CA MET A 77 -17.64 -16.02 24.39
C MET A 77 -16.23 -16.07 24.95
N TYR A 78 -16.05 -15.61 26.18
CA TYR A 78 -14.81 -15.87 26.90
C TYR A 78 -14.77 -17.31 27.40
N LYS A 79 -13.61 -17.97 27.27
CA LYS A 79 -13.35 -19.23 27.97
C LYS A 79 -13.36 -19.00 29.48
N LYS A 80 -13.72 -20.02 30.26
CA LYS A 80 -13.80 -19.90 31.74
C LYS A 80 -12.51 -19.43 32.40
N ASN A 81 -11.34 -19.80 31.87
CA ASN A 81 -10.03 -19.42 32.37
C ASN A 81 -9.35 -18.34 31.49
N HIS A 82 -10.12 -17.48 30.81
CA HIS A 82 -9.59 -16.50 29.86
C HIS A 82 -8.54 -15.54 30.45
N GLU A 83 -8.58 -15.27 31.77
CA GLU A 83 -7.59 -14.42 32.44
C GLU A 83 -6.18 -15.05 32.47
N GLN A 84 -6.09 -16.36 32.30
CA GLN A 84 -4.83 -17.12 32.25
C GLN A 84 -4.38 -17.39 30.80
N LEU A 85 -5.15 -16.94 29.81
CA LEU A 85 -4.92 -17.18 28.38
C LEU A 85 -4.58 -15.86 27.67
N GLU A 86 -3.89 -15.95 26.53
CA GLU A 86 -3.48 -14.78 25.74
C GLU A 86 -4.00 -14.84 24.30
N GLY A 87 -4.13 -13.67 23.68
CA GLY A 87 -4.51 -13.55 22.27
C GLY A 87 -5.87 -14.20 21.95
N ASN A 88 -5.87 -14.99 20.89
CA ASN A 88 -7.07 -15.68 20.37
C ASN A 88 -7.55 -16.78 21.31
N GLU A 89 -6.69 -17.34 22.15
CA GLU A 89 -7.05 -18.46 23.04
C GLU A 89 -8.05 -18.09 24.14
N ARG A 90 -8.22 -16.79 24.39
CA ARG A 90 -9.19 -16.28 25.39
C ARG A 90 -10.65 -16.48 24.98
N TYR A 91 -10.91 -16.75 23.70
CA TYR A 91 -12.26 -16.79 23.13
C TYR A 91 -12.64 -18.19 22.64
N GLU A 92 -13.94 -18.51 22.70
CA GLU A 92 -14.56 -19.74 22.18
C GLU A 92 -15.96 -19.46 21.63
N GLY A 93 -16.48 -20.35 20.78
CA GLY A 93 -17.81 -20.23 20.19
C GLY A 93 -17.90 -20.95 18.85
N TYR A 94 -19.01 -20.73 18.12
CA TYR A 94 -19.30 -21.35 16.83
C TYR A 94 -18.46 -20.80 15.67
#